data_AF-A0A1M6QK39-F1
#
_entry.id   AF-A0A1M6QK39-F1
#
_cell.length_a   1.000
_cell.length_b   1.000
_cell.length_c   1.000
_cell.angle_alpha   90.00
_cell.angle_beta   90.00
_cell.angle_gamma   90.00
#
_symmetry.space_group_name_H-M   'P 1'
#
loop_
_entity.id
_entity.type
_entity.pdbx_description
1 polymer ?
#
loop_
_entity_poly.entity_id
_entity_poly.type
_entity_poly.pdbx_seq_one_letter_code
_entity_poly.pdbx_strand_id
1 'polypeptide(L)'
;MLKELSPEGEYNVILDMTHGFRTMPTVMSFSIMLVQTLRKIENIDIYYGAFDMMDSLGRTPVLKIDFVNKLSKFTQALSIYQNTGYFVQLLKEVDYPEDRGKDLHFKLEMNRRVKKQVEEIINHLDSFSDYRREICLPLKKDLENVIKTKRLHGRMIEKAKKLFEQKQYLKALILLYEGLILCGNDIFNKNKEIKHKDEQLNIRNEIKKYFDKQGLENYSKDLQTITEVRNSVVHGNDKQQQYLENENKFIQLFNKGIEIYEILSKAIV
;
A
#
# COMPACT_ATOMS: atom_id res chain seq x y z
N MET A 1 -16.75 29.80 1.28
CA MET A 1 -15.98 28.81 0.49
C MET A 1 -16.83 27.69 -0.11
N LEU A 2 -17.21 26.60 0.58
CA LEU A 2 -17.88 25.46 -0.10
C LEU A 2 -19.22 25.80 -0.79
N LYS A 3 -19.96 26.79 -0.28
CA LYS A 3 -21.20 27.29 -0.89
C LYS A 3 -20.95 28.19 -2.11
N GLU A 4 -19.75 28.75 -2.24
CA GLU A 4 -19.37 29.70 -3.29
C GLU A 4 -18.59 29.03 -4.43
N LEU A 5 -17.93 27.91 -4.13
CA LEU A 5 -17.21 27.10 -5.10
C LEU A 5 -18.11 25.95 -5.55
N SER A 6 -18.41 25.89 -6.84
CA SER A 6 -19.16 24.77 -7.43
C SER A 6 -18.30 23.49 -7.40
N PRO A 7 -18.89 22.29 -7.27
CA PRO A 7 -18.12 21.04 -7.27
C PRO A 7 -17.32 20.79 -8.55
N GLU A 8 -17.83 21.27 -9.69
CA GLU A 8 -17.24 20.98 -11.00
C GLU A 8 -16.30 22.08 -11.51
N GLY A 9 -16.31 23.26 -10.88
CA GLY A 9 -15.42 24.35 -11.25
C GLY A 9 -13.96 24.05 -10.90
N GLU A 10 -13.06 24.53 -11.74
CA GLU A 10 -11.62 24.55 -11.50
C GLU A 10 -11.24 25.90 -10.90
N TYR A 11 -10.51 25.86 -9.79
CA TYR A 11 -10.23 27.06 -9.01
C TYR A 11 -8.74 27.16 -8.65
N ASN A 12 -8.26 28.40 -8.63
CA ASN A 12 -7.01 28.78 -7.98
C ASN A 12 -7.37 29.65 -6.78
N VAL A 13 -6.87 29.30 -5.59
CA VAL A 13 -7.15 30.05 -4.37
C VAL A 13 -5.91 30.86 -4.01
N ILE A 14 -6.08 32.16 -3.82
CA ILE A 14 -5.05 33.03 -3.28
C ILE A 14 -5.48 33.43 -1.88
N LEU A 15 -4.65 33.11 -0.89
CA LEU A 15 -4.88 33.46 0.49
C LEU A 15 -3.85 34.50 0.94
N ASP A 16 -4.34 35.68 1.29
CA ASP A 16 -3.55 36.69 1.98
C ASP A 16 -3.67 36.50 3.50
N MET A 17 -2.55 36.24 4.16
CA MET A 17 -2.44 36.03 5.61
C MET A 17 -1.81 37.23 6.32
N THR A 18 -1.62 38.36 5.64
CA THR A 18 -0.99 39.57 6.18
C THR A 18 -1.79 40.17 7.34
N HIS A 19 -3.12 40.16 7.22
CA HIS A 19 -4.01 40.78 8.20
C HIS A 19 -5.01 39.77 8.76
N GLY A 20 -4.80 39.38 10.01
CA GLY A 20 -5.70 38.50 10.74
C GLY A 20 -5.20 38.30 12.17
N PHE A 21 -6.08 37.82 13.06
CA PHE A 21 -5.61 37.31 14.34
C PHE A 21 -4.56 36.23 14.10
N ARG A 22 -3.50 36.18 14.91
CA ARG A 22 -2.37 35.25 14.71
C ARG A 22 -2.79 33.77 14.54
N THR A 23 -3.97 33.40 15.06
CA THR A 23 -4.56 32.06 14.96
C THR A 23 -5.40 31.82 13.69
N MET A 24 -5.90 32.88 13.04
CA MET A 24 -6.75 32.81 11.85
C MET A 24 -6.04 32.15 10.65
N PRO A 25 -4.77 32.50 10.34
CA PRO A 25 -3.86 31.69 9.53
C PRO A 25 -4.03 30.17 9.65
N THR A 26 -3.87 29.65 10.85
CA THR A 26 -3.88 28.21 11.14
C THR A 26 -5.25 27.60 10.89
N VAL A 27 -6.33 28.26 11.33
CA VAL A 27 -7.71 27.79 11.12
C VAL A 27 -8.09 27.80 9.64
N MET A 28 -7.67 28.83 8.91
CA MET A 28 -7.90 28.93 7.47
C MET A 28 -7.13 27.84 6.71
N SER A 29 -5.90 27.50 7.11
CA SER A 29 -5.14 26.40 6.48
C SER A 29 -5.90 25.07 6.51
N PHE A 30 -6.49 24.68 7.66
CA PHE A 30 -7.30 23.46 7.75
C PHE A 30 -8.57 23.51 6.89
N SER A 31 -9.25 24.66 6.90
CA SER A 31 -10.46 24.88 6.10
C SER A 31 -10.15 24.74 4.61
N ILE A 32 -9.01 25.28 4.19
CA ILE A 32 -8.55 25.26 2.82
C ILE A 32 -8.15 23.85 2.38
N MET A 33 -7.43 23.09 3.21
CA MET A 33 -7.11 21.68 2.92
C MET A 33 -8.38 20.84 2.70
N LEU A 34 -9.43 21.07 3.51
CA LEU A 34 -10.72 20.42 3.34
C LEU A 34 -11.37 20.81 2.00
N VAL A 35 -11.36 22.10 1.65
CA VAL A 35 -11.91 22.57 0.38
C VAL A 35 -11.12 22.01 -0.81
N GLN A 36 -9.79 21.89 -0.73
CA GLN A 36 -8.97 21.23 -1.76
C GLN A 36 -9.37 19.77 -2.00
N THR A 37 -9.83 19.09 -0.95
CA THR A 37 -10.27 17.70 -1.07
C THR A 37 -11.67 17.59 -1.69
N LEU A 38 -12.52 18.59 -1.44
CA LEU A 38 -13.93 18.58 -1.86
C LEU A 38 -14.21 19.31 -3.18
N ARG A 39 -13.24 20.05 -3.71
CA ARG A 39 -13.34 20.87 -4.92
C ARG A 39 -12.09 20.69 -5.76
N LYS A 40 -12.18 20.89 -7.08
CA LYS A 40 -11.02 20.86 -7.98
C LYS A 40 -10.19 22.15 -7.85
N ILE A 41 -9.48 22.28 -6.73
CA ILE A 41 -8.52 23.36 -6.55
C ILE A 41 -7.15 22.88 -7.02
N GLU A 42 -6.62 23.50 -8.07
CA GLU A 42 -5.32 23.14 -8.63
C GLU A 42 -4.17 23.63 -7.76
N ASN A 43 -4.24 24.90 -7.33
CA ASN A 43 -3.20 25.56 -6.57
C ASN A 43 -3.76 26.47 -5.48
N ILE A 44 -3.01 26.55 -4.38
CA ILE A 44 -3.28 27.46 -3.27
C ILE A 44 -2.05 28.27 -2.97
N ASP A 45 -2.08 29.52 -3.40
CA ASP A 45 -1.00 30.44 -3.16
C ASP A 45 -1.24 31.20 -1.86
N ILE A 46 -0.34 31.02 -0.91
CA ILE A 46 -0.38 31.71 0.37
C ILE A 46 0.63 32.84 0.36
N TYR A 47 0.18 34.05 0.65
CA TYR A 47 1.02 35.25 0.75
C TYR A 47 0.98 35.83 2.16
N TYR A 48 2.13 36.32 2.63
CA TYR A 48 2.28 36.97 3.93
C TYR A 48 3.15 38.22 3.80
N GLY A 49 2.60 39.39 4.15
CA GLY A 49 3.37 40.62 4.30
C GLY A 49 4.19 40.58 5.58
N ALA A 50 5.51 40.43 5.46
CA ALA A 50 6.40 40.28 6.60
C ALA A 50 6.85 41.66 7.10
N PHE A 51 5.97 42.39 7.79
CA PHE A 51 6.22 43.74 8.30
C PHE A 51 7.53 43.84 9.12
N ASP A 52 7.82 42.82 9.92
CA ASP A 52 9.04 42.74 10.72
C ASP A 52 10.33 42.60 9.89
N MET A 53 10.22 42.35 8.57
CA MET A 53 11.34 42.26 7.62
C MET A 53 11.47 43.54 6.77
N MET A 54 10.91 44.66 7.22
CA MET A 54 11.02 45.93 6.52
C MET A 54 12.48 46.35 6.32
N ASP A 55 12.84 46.73 5.10
CA ASP A 55 14.18 47.18 4.77
C ASP A 55 14.44 48.64 5.20
N SER A 56 15.70 49.08 5.07
CA SER A 56 16.11 50.45 5.42
C SER A 56 15.47 51.55 4.56
N LEU A 57 14.78 51.19 3.48
CA LEU A 57 14.04 52.10 2.60
C LEU A 57 12.53 52.09 2.92
N GLY A 58 12.11 51.41 3.98
CA GLY A 58 10.72 51.32 4.42
C GLY A 58 9.87 50.33 3.61
N ARG A 59 10.49 49.42 2.84
CA ARG A 59 9.77 48.45 2.00
C ARG A 59 9.59 47.14 2.77
N THR A 60 8.35 46.67 2.84
CA THR A 60 8.00 45.39 3.46
C THR A 60 7.93 44.29 2.40
N PRO A 61 8.65 43.17 2.55
CA PRO A 61 8.58 42.07 1.59
C PRO A 61 7.27 41.28 1.74
N VAL A 62 6.74 40.81 0.63
CA VAL A 62 5.65 39.82 0.58
C VAL A 62 6.26 38.46 0.34
N LEU A 63 6.06 37.54 1.28
CA LEU A 63 6.55 36.17 1.19
C LEU A 63 5.46 35.28 0.61
N LYS A 64 5.82 34.46 -0.39
CA LYS A 64 4.98 33.35 -0.87
C LYS A 64 5.33 32.09 -0.10
N ILE A 65 4.37 31.50 0.59
CA ILE A 65 4.53 30.25 1.35
C ILE A 65 4.11 29.08 0.46
N ASP A 66 5.02 28.63 -0.40
CA ASP A 66 4.76 27.61 -1.44
C ASP A 66 4.85 26.15 -0.91
N PHE A 67 5.53 25.94 0.22
CA PHE A 67 5.79 24.61 0.78
C PHE A 67 4.52 23.88 1.26
N VAL A 68 3.44 24.63 1.61
CA VAL A 68 2.19 24.05 2.12
C VAL A 68 1.53 23.13 1.09
N ASN A 69 1.53 23.52 -0.20
CA ASN A 69 0.99 22.66 -1.25
C ASN A 69 1.79 21.38 -1.42
N LYS A 70 3.12 21.46 -1.34
CA LYS A 70 4.00 20.28 -1.44
C LYS A 70 3.73 19.32 -0.28
N LEU A 71 3.65 19.82 0.95
CA LEU A 71 3.31 19.02 2.13
C LEU A 71 1.94 18.35 2.01
N SER A 72 0.92 19.08 1.56
CA SER A 72 -0.43 18.54 1.37
C SER A 72 -0.42 17.40 0.35
N LYS A 73 0.24 17.59 -0.80
CA LYS A 73 0.37 16.56 -1.84
C LYS A 73 1.13 15.33 -1.35
N PHE A 74 2.26 15.51 -0.65
CA PHE A 74 3.01 14.39 -0.05
C PHE A 74 2.19 13.64 0.99
N THR A 75 1.45 14.34 1.85
CA THR A 75 0.59 13.72 2.87
C THR A 75 -0.50 12.87 2.24
N GLN A 76 -1.17 13.39 1.20
CA GLN A 76 -2.18 12.65 0.45
C GLN A 76 -1.56 11.43 -0.26
N ALA A 77 -0.45 11.62 -0.96
CA ALA A 77 0.24 10.55 -1.68
C ALA A 77 0.71 9.43 -0.74
N LEU A 78 1.26 9.79 0.42
CA LEU A 78 1.70 8.84 1.44
C LEU A 78 0.51 8.11 2.07
N SER A 79 -0.59 8.82 2.35
CA SER A 79 -1.81 8.20 2.88
C SER A 79 -2.42 7.21 1.88
N ILE A 80 -2.49 7.57 0.60
CA ILE A 80 -2.95 6.67 -0.47
C ILE A 80 -2.04 5.43 -0.51
N TYR A 81 -0.72 5.62 -0.49
CA TYR A 81 0.22 4.50 -0.50
C TYR A 81 0.08 3.60 0.72
N GLN A 82 0.01 4.17 1.93
CA GLN A 82 -0.09 3.42 3.18
C GLN A 82 -1.38 2.61 3.24
N ASN A 83 -2.52 3.17 2.81
CA ASN A 83 -3.81 2.51 2.90
C ASN A 83 -4.11 1.55 1.72
N THR A 84 -3.55 1.80 0.54
CA THR A 84 -3.92 1.04 -0.68
C THR A 84 -2.77 0.28 -1.33
N GLY A 85 -1.53 0.64 -1.02
CA GLY A 85 -0.33 0.17 -1.72
C GLY A 85 -0.06 0.90 -3.05
N TYR A 86 -0.91 1.83 -3.46
CA TYR A 86 -0.74 2.61 -4.69
C TYR A 86 0.29 3.73 -4.50
N PHE A 87 1.48 3.56 -5.08
CA PHE A 87 2.62 4.47 -4.89
C PHE A 87 2.85 5.45 -6.04
N VAL A 88 2.06 5.40 -7.12
CA VAL A 88 2.28 6.24 -8.31
C VAL A 88 2.20 7.72 -7.98
N GLN A 89 1.24 8.13 -7.16
CA GLN A 89 1.13 9.53 -6.73
C GLN A 89 2.38 9.97 -5.96
N LEU A 90 2.91 9.11 -5.08
CA LEU A 90 4.12 9.44 -4.32
C LEU A 90 5.34 9.59 -5.23
N LEU A 91 5.46 8.72 -6.24
CA LEU A 91 6.51 8.82 -7.26
C LEU A 91 6.41 10.11 -8.09
N LYS A 92 5.19 10.52 -8.44
CA LYS A 92 4.93 11.78 -9.15
C LYS A 92 5.40 12.99 -8.34
N GLU A 93 5.14 13.03 -7.04
CA GLU A 93 5.57 14.15 -6.17
C GLU A 93 7.10 14.22 -5.98
N VAL A 94 7.83 13.15 -6.29
CA VAL A 94 9.30 13.14 -6.32
C VAL A 94 9.86 13.14 -7.76
N ASP A 95 9.12 13.73 -8.69
CA ASP A 95 9.53 13.96 -10.08
C ASP A 95 9.88 12.68 -10.86
N TYR A 96 9.37 11.52 -10.44
CA TYR A 96 9.52 10.29 -11.20
C TYR A 96 8.42 10.18 -12.29
N PRO A 97 8.75 9.73 -13.52
CA PRO A 97 7.78 9.68 -14.61
C PRO A 97 6.53 8.85 -14.27
N GLU A 98 5.36 9.49 -14.31
CA GLU A 98 4.07 8.90 -13.88
C GLU A 98 3.75 7.60 -14.63
N ASP A 99 3.96 7.56 -15.95
CA ASP A 99 3.69 6.38 -16.77
C ASP A 99 4.56 5.17 -16.39
N ARG A 100 5.83 5.41 -16.03
CA ARG A 100 6.71 4.34 -15.53
C ARG A 100 6.25 3.84 -14.16
N GLY A 101 5.79 4.75 -13.30
CA GLY A 101 5.18 4.40 -12.02
C GLY A 101 3.93 3.53 -12.19
N LYS A 102 3.04 3.90 -13.12
CA LYS A 102 1.81 3.15 -13.45
C LYS A 102 2.13 1.76 -14.00
N ASP A 103 3.04 1.66 -14.97
CA ASP A 103 3.46 0.38 -15.56
C ASP A 103 4.05 -0.56 -14.50
N LEU A 104 4.93 -0.06 -13.63
CA LEU A 104 5.49 -0.87 -12.55
C LEU A 104 4.40 -1.33 -11.57
N HIS A 105 3.53 -0.42 -11.13
CA HIS A 105 2.46 -0.74 -10.20
C HIS A 105 1.55 -1.84 -10.76
N PHE A 106 1.14 -1.72 -12.03
CA PHE A 106 0.34 -2.72 -12.72
C PHE A 106 1.05 -4.09 -12.77
N LYS A 107 2.33 -4.11 -13.13
CA LYS A 107 3.12 -5.36 -13.19
C LYS A 107 3.26 -6.03 -11.81
N LEU A 108 3.40 -5.24 -10.75
CA LEU A 108 3.41 -5.74 -9.36
C LEU A 108 2.05 -6.28 -8.94
N GLU A 109 0.95 -5.64 -9.36
CA GLU A 109 -0.41 -6.18 -9.17
C GLU A 109 -0.58 -7.53 -9.86
N MET A 110 0.00 -7.69 -11.05
CA MET A 110 -0.01 -8.93 -11.83
C MET A 110 1.08 -9.95 -11.42
N ASN A 111 1.73 -9.78 -10.27
CA ASN A 111 2.79 -10.65 -9.74
C ASN A 111 3.98 -10.89 -10.71
N ARG A 112 4.22 -9.98 -11.66
CA ARG A 112 5.32 -10.08 -12.62
C ARG A 112 6.68 -9.81 -11.96
N ARG A 113 7.75 -10.32 -12.58
CA ARG A 113 9.12 -10.00 -12.16
C ARG A 113 9.53 -8.66 -12.76
N VAL A 114 9.89 -7.72 -11.90
CA VAL A 114 10.14 -6.31 -12.26
C VAL A 114 11.46 -5.79 -11.68
N LYS A 115 12.42 -6.67 -11.42
CA LYS A 115 13.67 -6.37 -10.71
C LYS A 115 14.35 -5.08 -11.21
N LYS A 116 14.60 -4.97 -12.53
CA LYS A 116 15.27 -3.80 -13.13
C LYS A 116 14.51 -2.50 -12.87
N GLN A 117 13.19 -2.49 -13.10
CA GLN A 117 12.36 -1.30 -12.90
C GLN A 117 12.29 -0.90 -11.41
N VAL A 118 12.30 -1.89 -10.51
CA VAL A 118 12.37 -1.63 -9.07
C VAL A 118 13.71 -1.04 -8.66
N GLU A 119 14.83 -1.58 -9.16
CA GLU A 119 16.18 -1.06 -8.93
C GLU A 119 16.32 0.38 -9.45
N GLU A 120 15.78 0.69 -10.63
CA GLU A 120 15.75 2.04 -11.18
C GLU A 120 15.05 3.04 -10.24
N ILE A 121 13.91 2.66 -9.66
CA ILE A 121 13.19 3.52 -8.71
C ILE A 121 13.98 3.64 -7.41
N ILE A 122 14.53 2.55 -6.87
CA ILE A 122 15.34 2.61 -5.64
C ILE A 122 16.50 3.58 -5.82
N ASN A 123 17.21 3.51 -6.95
CA ASN A 123 18.31 4.44 -7.27
C ASN A 123 17.82 5.90 -7.38
N HIS A 124 16.65 6.14 -7.97
CA HIS A 124 16.03 7.47 -8.00
C HIS A 124 15.75 7.99 -6.59
N LEU A 125 15.15 7.15 -5.72
CA LEU A 125 14.86 7.50 -4.34
C LEU A 125 16.13 7.74 -3.51
N ASP A 126 17.22 7.02 -3.80
CA ASP A 126 18.51 7.19 -3.13
C ASP A 126 19.28 8.44 -3.56
N SER A 127 18.88 9.08 -4.66
CA SER A 127 19.49 10.35 -5.10
C SER A 127 19.12 11.55 -4.21
N PHE A 128 18.07 11.43 -3.39
CA PHE A 128 17.61 12.51 -2.53
C PHE A 128 18.40 12.62 -1.22
N SER A 129 18.83 13.83 -0.89
CA SER A 129 19.51 14.18 0.38
C SER A 129 18.66 15.05 1.31
N ASP A 130 17.43 15.39 0.91
CA ASP A 130 16.50 16.25 1.66
C ASP A 130 15.33 15.45 2.25
N TYR A 131 14.27 16.16 2.68
CA TYR A 131 13.07 15.59 3.28
C TYR A 131 12.38 14.52 2.41
N ARG A 132 12.56 14.51 1.08
CA ARG A 132 11.98 13.50 0.19
C ARG A 132 12.50 12.10 0.51
N ARG A 133 13.75 12.00 0.96
CA ARG A 133 14.36 10.72 1.38
C ARG A 133 13.58 10.09 2.53
N GLU A 134 13.21 10.89 3.53
CA GLU A 134 12.46 10.41 4.69
C GLU A 134 11.03 10.03 4.31
N ILE A 135 10.36 10.87 3.52
CA ILE A 135 8.98 10.62 3.05
C ILE A 135 8.90 9.32 2.23
N CYS A 136 9.89 9.06 1.36
CA CYS A 136 9.89 7.88 0.50
C CYS A 136 10.49 6.63 1.14
N LEU A 137 10.99 6.70 2.38
CA LEU A 137 11.63 5.57 3.06
C LEU A 137 10.72 4.34 3.18
N PRO A 138 9.42 4.45 3.51
CA PRO A 138 8.53 3.29 3.55
C PRO A 138 8.40 2.62 2.17
N LEU A 139 8.23 3.41 1.10
CA LEU A 139 8.16 2.89 -0.26
C LEU A 139 9.45 2.15 -0.65
N LYS A 140 10.60 2.76 -0.35
CA LYS A 140 11.90 2.17 -0.64
C LYS A 140 12.06 0.80 0.02
N LYS A 141 11.76 0.70 1.32
CA LYS A 141 11.87 -0.57 2.07
C LYS A 141 11.02 -1.68 1.45
N ASP A 142 9.81 -1.35 1.03
CA ASP A 142 8.91 -2.33 0.41
C ASP A 142 9.39 -2.78 -0.97
N LEU A 143 9.91 -1.86 -1.77
CA LEU A 143 10.53 -2.16 -3.06
C LEU A 143 11.79 -3.03 -2.91
N GLU A 144 12.62 -2.76 -1.90
CA GLU A 144 13.77 -3.61 -1.55
C GLU A 144 13.33 -5.04 -1.18
N ASN A 145 12.25 -5.18 -0.41
CA ASN A 145 11.71 -6.48 -0.02
C ASN A 145 11.21 -7.29 -1.23
N VAL A 146 10.62 -6.61 -2.22
CA VAL A 146 10.19 -7.23 -3.48
C VAL A 146 11.35 -7.87 -4.25
N ILE A 147 12.54 -7.24 -4.26
CA ILE A 147 13.72 -7.77 -4.96
C ILE A 147 14.52 -8.78 -4.15
N LYS A 148 14.52 -8.68 -2.81
CA LYS A 148 15.22 -9.61 -1.90
C LYS A 148 14.57 -11.01 -1.93
N THR A 149 13.25 -11.08 -2.03
CA THR A 149 12.52 -12.34 -1.97
C THR A 149 12.57 -13.10 -3.29
N LYS A 150 13.42 -14.15 -3.35
CA LYS A 150 13.71 -14.90 -4.58
C LYS A 150 12.54 -15.77 -5.06
N ARG A 151 11.86 -16.46 -4.15
CA ARG A 151 10.81 -17.44 -4.49
C ARG A 151 9.45 -16.77 -4.68
N LEU A 152 8.65 -17.29 -5.61
CA LEU A 152 7.34 -16.73 -5.93
C LEU A 152 6.39 -16.81 -4.74
N HIS A 153 6.33 -17.96 -4.07
CA HIS A 153 5.49 -18.15 -2.88
C HIS A 153 5.81 -17.11 -1.80
N GLY A 154 7.11 -16.86 -1.51
CA GLY A 154 7.51 -15.85 -0.53
C GLY A 154 7.08 -14.45 -0.91
N ARG A 155 7.20 -14.07 -2.18
CA ARG A 155 6.70 -12.76 -2.66
C ARG A 155 5.19 -12.61 -2.47
N MET A 156 4.43 -13.68 -2.70
CA MET A 156 2.97 -13.66 -2.50
C MET A 156 2.60 -13.54 -1.02
N ILE A 157 3.32 -14.22 -0.12
CA ILE A 157 3.09 -14.14 1.32
C ILE A 157 3.42 -12.75 1.87
N GLU A 158 4.57 -12.17 1.50
CA GLU A 158 4.92 -10.82 1.94
C GLU A 158 3.93 -9.78 1.42
N LYS A 159 3.46 -9.95 0.17
CA LYS A 159 2.39 -9.11 -0.37
C LYS A 159 1.05 -9.32 0.36
N ALA A 160 0.73 -10.56 0.74
CA ALA A 160 -0.47 -10.87 1.52
C ALA A 160 -0.44 -10.18 2.89
N LYS A 161 0.68 -10.25 3.62
CA LYS A 161 0.88 -9.58 4.91
C LYS A 161 0.67 -8.07 4.78
N LYS A 162 1.29 -7.45 3.78
CA LYS A 162 1.11 -6.02 3.53
C LYS A 162 -0.34 -5.64 3.21
N LEU A 163 -1.01 -6.41 2.35
CA LEU A 163 -2.43 -6.17 2.04
C LEU A 163 -3.34 -6.37 3.27
N PHE A 164 -2.97 -7.27 4.17
CA PHE A 164 -3.68 -7.49 5.42
C PHE A 164 -3.54 -6.29 6.37
N GLU A 165 -2.34 -5.74 6.53
CA GLU A 165 -2.11 -4.48 7.28
C GLU A 165 -2.93 -3.31 6.70
N GLN A 166 -3.13 -3.33 5.38
CA GLN A 166 -3.94 -2.37 4.63
C GLN A 166 -5.44 -2.66 4.66
N LYS A 167 -5.90 -3.64 5.46
CA LYS A 167 -7.30 -4.08 5.57
C LYS A 167 -7.90 -4.58 4.24
N GLN A 168 -7.08 -4.93 3.25
CA GLN A 168 -7.50 -5.53 1.99
C GLN A 168 -7.66 -7.05 2.12
N TYR A 169 -8.56 -7.48 3.00
CA TYR A 169 -8.70 -8.86 3.48
C TYR A 169 -8.91 -9.90 2.38
N LEU A 170 -9.77 -9.63 1.39
CA LEU A 170 -10.01 -10.54 0.27
C LEU A 170 -8.72 -10.82 -0.52
N LYS A 171 -8.01 -9.77 -0.95
CA LYS A 171 -6.78 -9.93 -1.72
C LYS A 171 -5.68 -10.59 -0.87
N ALA A 172 -5.58 -10.22 0.40
CA ALA A 172 -4.64 -10.82 1.34
C ALA A 172 -4.86 -12.33 1.47
N LEU A 173 -6.11 -12.77 1.68
CA LEU A 173 -6.45 -14.19 1.81
C LEU A 173 -6.16 -14.96 0.52
N ILE A 174 -6.47 -14.39 -0.64
CA ILE A 174 -6.18 -15.02 -1.93
C ILE A 174 -4.67 -15.25 -2.07
N LEU A 175 -3.85 -14.21 -1.87
CA LEU A 175 -2.40 -14.33 -2.02
C LEU A 175 -1.78 -15.24 -0.97
N LEU A 176 -2.31 -15.25 0.26
CA LEU A 176 -1.91 -16.20 1.30
C LEU A 176 -2.15 -17.64 0.85
N TYR A 177 -3.35 -17.94 0.38
CA TYR A 177 -3.71 -19.27 -0.11
C TYR A 177 -2.84 -19.70 -1.29
N GLU A 178 -2.69 -18.85 -2.33
CA GLU A 178 -1.86 -19.17 -3.49
C GLU A 178 -0.38 -19.35 -3.08
N GLY A 179 0.12 -18.53 -2.15
CA GLY A 179 1.46 -18.66 -1.59
C GLY A 179 1.68 -19.99 -0.87
N LEU A 180 0.71 -20.45 -0.09
CA LEU A 180 0.75 -21.76 0.58
C LEU A 180 0.80 -22.92 -0.42
N ILE A 181 -0.06 -22.89 -1.44
CA ILE A 181 -0.10 -23.94 -2.46
C ILE A 181 1.20 -23.97 -3.27
N LEU A 182 1.74 -22.82 -3.66
CA LEU A 182 3.03 -22.76 -4.36
C LEU A 182 4.19 -23.23 -3.48
N CYS A 183 4.18 -22.91 -2.18
CA CYS A 183 5.16 -23.42 -1.23
C CYS A 183 5.11 -24.95 -1.15
N GLY A 184 3.91 -25.53 -1.05
CA GLY A 184 3.73 -26.98 -1.10
C GLY A 184 4.18 -27.58 -2.44
N ASN A 185 3.95 -26.90 -3.55
CA ASN A 185 4.40 -27.35 -4.87
C ASN A 185 5.93 -27.44 -4.96
N ASP A 186 6.63 -26.44 -4.40
CA ASP A 186 8.09 -26.43 -4.31
C ASP A 186 8.60 -27.63 -3.49
N ILE A 187 7.89 -28.04 -2.44
CA ILE A 187 8.25 -29.18 -1.57
C ILE A 187 7.95 -30.54 -2.24
N PHE A 188 6.71 -30.76 -2.68
CA PHE A 188 6.22 -32.10 -3.03
C PHE A 188 6.32 -32.42 -4.53
N ASN A 189 6.29 -31.41 -5.39
CA ASN A 189 6.24 -31.58 -6.84
C ASN A 189 7.45 -30.98 -7.58
N LYS A 190 8.45 -30.48 -6.85
CA LYS A 190 9.73 -29.96 -7.39
C LYS A 190 9.55 -28.93 -8.52
N ASN A 191 8.65 -27.96 -8.31
CA ASN A 191 8.42 -26.85 -9.26
C ASN A 191 7.82 -27.22 -10.61
N LYS A 192 7.10 -28.35 -10.72
CA LYS A 192 6.24 -28.57 -11.90
C LYS A 192 5.16 -27.50 -11.96
N GLU A 193 4.90 -27.00 -13.16
CA GLU A 193 3.85 -26.01 -13.39
C GLU A 193 2.49 -26.61 -13.03
N ILE A 194 1.71 -25.88 -12.23
CA ILE A 194 0.33 -26.26 -11.87
C ILE A 194 -0.57 -25.85 -13.03
N LYS A 195 -1.01 -26.81 -13.84
CA LYS A 195 -1.82 -26.59 -15.04
C LYS A 195 -3.31 -26.78 -14.77
N HIS A 196 -3.67 -27.58 -13.77
CA HIS A 196 -5.05 -27.97 -13.53
C HIS A 196 -5.47 -27.83 -12.07
N LYS A 197 -6.77 -27.63 -11.84
CA LYS A 197 -7.37 -27.53 -10.51
C LYS A 197 -7.12 -28.77 -9.65
N ASP A 198 -7.07 -29.95 -10.29
CA ASP A 198 -6.80 -31.23 -9.62
C ASP A 198 -5.39 -31.29 -9.04
N GLU A 199 -4.42 -30.61 -9.64
CA GLU A 199 -3.05 -30.55 -9.12
C GLU A 199 -2.97 -29.68 -7.87
N GLN A 200 -3.71 -28.57 -7.80
CA GLN A 200 -3.83 -27.79 -6.56
C GLN A 200 -4.45 -28.61 -5.43
N LEU A 201 -5.49 -29.39 -5.75
CA LEU A 201 -6.13 -30.30 -4.81
C LEU A 201 -5.15 -31.35 -4.29
N ASN A 202 -4.34 -31.93 -5.19
CA ASN A 202 -3.32 -32.91 -4.83
C ASN A 202 -2.24 -32.30 -3.92
N ILE A 203 -1.71 -31.12 -4.26
CA ILE A 203 -0.72 -30.43 -3.42
C ILE A 203 -1.30 -30.13 -2.04
N ARG A 204 -2.54 -29.65 -1.97
CA ARG A 204 -3.23 -29.42 -0.69
C ARG A 204 -3.32 -30.71 0.14
N ASN A 205 -3.64 -31.83 -0.48
CA ASN A 205 -3.73 -33.12 0.20
C ASN A 205 -2.35 -33.59 0.67
N GLU A 206 -1.28 -33.34 -0.10
CA GLU A 206 0.10 -33.63 0.34
C GLU A 206 0.54 -32.75 1.51
N ILE A 207 0.20 -31.45 1.51
CA ILE A 207 0.44 -30.55 2.65
C ILE A 207 -0.28 -31.09 3.91
N LYS A 208 -1.54 -31.52 3.78
CA LYS A 208 -2.29 -32.12 4.89
C LYS A 208 -1.62 -33.38 5.43
N LYS A 209 -1.29 -34.34 4.55
CA LYS A 209 -0.58 -35.57 4.91
C LYS A 209 0.76 -35.26 5.59
N TYR A 210 1.46 -34.23 5.15
CA TYR A 210 2.72 -33.79 5.75
C TYR A 210 2.53 -33.36 7.20
N PHE A 211 1.50 -32.56 7.49
CA PHE A 211 1.18 -32.17 8.87
C PHE A 211 0.68 -33.35 9.70
N ASP A 212 -0.21 -34.19 9.16
CA ASP A 212 -0.74 -35.35 9.87
C ASP A 212 0.40 -36.32 10.27
N LYS A 213 1.38 -36.55 9.40
CA LYS A 213 2.56 -37.39 9.68
C LYS A 213 3.47 -36.82 10.78
N GLN A 214 3.40 -35.53 11.05
CA GLN A 214 4.20 -34.87 12.09
C GLN A 214 3.43 -34.70 13.41
N GLY A 215 2.21 -35.24 13.54
CA GLY A 215 1.35 -35.01 14.71
C GLY A 215 0.91 -33.55 14.83
N LEU A 216 0.73 -32.89 13.68
CA LEU A 216 0.38 -31.48 13.55
C LEU A 216 -1.02 -31.32 12.91
N GLU A 217 -1.97 -32.17 13.29
CA GLU A 217 -3.30 -32.28 12.68
C GLU A 217 -4.11 -30.97 12.77
N ASN A 218 -3.82 -30.11 13.76
CA ASN A 218 -4.44 -28.80 13.88
C ASN A 218 -4.14 -27.91 12.66
N TYR A 219 -2.92 -27.94 12.13
CA TYR A 219 -2.54 -27.17 10.95
C TYR A 219 -3.18 -27.73 9.66
N SER A 220 -3.39 -29.04 9.60
CA SER A 220 -4.16 -29.70 8.52
C SER A 220 -5.61 -29.22 8.48
N LYS A 221 -6.25 -29.11 9.66
CA LYS A 221 -7.61 -28.55 9.81
C LYS A 221 -7.64 -27.06 9.47
N ASP A 222 -6.69 -26.27 9.97
CA ASP A 222 -6.62 -24.84 9.71
C ASP A 222 -6.44 -24.55 8.20
N LEU A 223 -5.61 -25.32 7.49
CA LEU A 223 -5.48 -25.22 6.04
C LEU A 223 -6.80 -25.50 5.30
N GLN A 224 -7.57 -26.47 5.79
CA GLN A 224 -8.89 -26.76 5.24
C GLN A 224 -9.83 -25.57 5.45
N THR A 225 -9.89 -25.03 6.66
CA THR A 225 -10.70 -23.85 6.97
C THR A 225 -10.30 -22.65 6.11
N ILE A 226 -9.01 -22.37 5.93
CA ILE A 226 -8.51 -21.32 5.03
C ILE A 226 -9.03 -21.53 3.61
N THR A 227 -8.99 -22.77 3.10
CA THR A 227 -9.45 -23.09 1.75
C THR A 227 -10.95 -22.84 1.59
N GLU A 228 -11.74 -23.27 2.58
CA GLU A 228 -13.19 -23.10 2.58
C GLU A 228 -13.57 -21.62 2.65
N VAL A 229 -12.97 -20.86 3.58
CA VAL A 229 -13.18 -19.42 3.70
C VAL A 229 -12.78 -18.70 2.42
N ARG A 230 -11.61 -19.00 1.83
CA ARG A 230 -11.17 -18.40 0.56
C ARG A 230 -12.20 -18.62 -0.54
N ASN A 231 -12.73 -19.83 -0.67
CA ASN A 231 -13.77 -20.13 -1.65
C ASN A 231 -15.08 -19.37 -1.36
N SER A 232 -15.47 -19.26 -0.09
CA SER A 232 -16.65 -18.50 0.32
C SER A 232 -16.53 -17.01 0.01
N VAL A 233 -15.40 -16.37 0.34
CA VAL A 233 -15.20 -14.94 0.06
C VAL A 233 -15.16 -14.69 -1.46
N VAL A 234 -14.46 -15.54 -2.23
CA VAL A 234 -14.34 -15.36 -3.70
C VAL A 234 -15.67 -15.55 -4.43
N HIS A 235 -16.51 -16.49 -3.97
CA HIS A 235 -17.79 -16.78 -4.61
C HIS A 235 -19.00 -16.10 -3.96
N GLY A 236 -18.79 -15.37 -2.85
CA GLY A 236 -19.86 -14.66 -2.14
C GLY A 236 -20.95 -15.56 -1.59
N ASN A 237 -20.60 -16.72 -1.01
CA ASN A 237 -21.58 -17.63 -0.42
C ASN A 237 -21.59 -17.57 1.12
N ASP A 238 -22.71 -17.97 1.73
CA ASP A 238 -22.94 -17.91 3.18
C ASP A 238 -22.25 -19.02 3.98
N LYS A 239 -21.37 -19.80 3.36
CA LYS A 239 -20.59 -20.80 4.11
C LYS A 239 -19.51 -20.07 4.91
N GLN A 240 -19.18 -20.62 6.08
CA GLN A 240 -18.14 -20.06 6.95
C GLN A 240 -18.43 -18.63 7.44
N GLN A 241 -19.70 -18.23 7.58
CA GLN A 241 -20.15 -16.92 8.11
C GLN A 241 -19.37 -16.44 9.33
N GLN A 242 -19.02 -17.34 10.24
CA GLN A 242 -18.23 -17.02 11.43
C GLN A 242 -16.89 -16.33 11.14
N TYR A 243 -16.30 -16.50 9.95
CA TYR A 243 -15.08 -15.82 9.53
C TYR A 243 -15.36 -14.64 8.59
N LEU A 244 -16.50 -14.62 7.92
CA LEU A 244 -16.88 -13.57 6.97
C LEU A 244 -17.45 -12.34 7.68
N GLU A 245 -18.14 -12.54 8.80
CA GLU A 245 -18.84 -11.50 9.56
C GLU A 245 -18.11 -11.12 10.86
N ASN A 246 -16.99 -11.77 11.16
CA ASN A 246 -16.21 -11.51 12.37
C ASN A 246 -14.73 -11.31 12.04
N GLU A 247 -14.32 -10.04 12.03
CA GLU A 247 -12.95 -9.61 11.72
C GLU A 247 -11.91 -10.29 12.63
N ASN A 248 -12.17 -10.43 13.93
CA ASN A 248 -11.23 -11.07 14.86
C ASN A 248 -11.00 -12.54 14.53
N LYS A 249 -12.06 -13.29 14.20
CA LYS A 249 -11.94 -14.69 13.76
C LYS A 249 -11.19 -14.79 12.43
N PHE A 250 -11.42 -13.85 11.50
CA PHE A 250 -10.67 -13.77 10.26
C PHE A 250 -9.17 -13.52 10.49
N ILE A 251 -8.84 -12.56 11.36
CA ILE A 251 -7.46 -12.23 11.74
C ILE A 251 -6.74 -13.46 12.30
N GLN A 252 -7.40 -14.19 13.21
CA GLN A 252 -6.85 -15.43 13.77
C GLN A 252 -6.59 -16.49 12.68
N LEU A 253 -7.53 -16.67 11.75
CA LEU A 253 -7.38 -17.60 10.63
C LEU A 253 -6.23 -17.20 9.69
N PHE A 254 -6.09 -15.91 9.40
CA PHE A 254 -5.01 -15.38 8.57
C PHE A 254 -3.64 -15.65 9.22
N ASN A 255 -3.50 -15.36 10.51
CA ASN A 255 -2.26 -15.61 11.26
C ASN A 255 -1.89 -17.10 11.29
N LYS A 256 -2.88 -17.99 11.48
CA LYS A 256 -2.68 -19.45 11.35
C LYS A 256 -2.14 -19.83 9.96
N GLY A 257 -2.64 -19.19 8.90
CA GLY A 257 -2.11 -19.39 7.56
C GLY A 257 -0.65 -18.95 7.40
N ILE A 258 -0.25 -17.86 8.07
CA ILE A 258 1.15 -17.42 8.12
C ILE A 258 2.02 -18.44 8.86
N GLU A 259 1.55 -18.96 10.01
CA GLU A 259 2.26 -20.03 10.74
C GLU A 259 2.45 -21.29 9.89
N ILE A 260 1.41 -21.74 9.18
CA ILE A 260 1.48 -22.86 8.24
C ILE A 260 2.58 -22.60 7.20
N TYR A 261 2.61 -21.39 6.62
CA TYR A 261 3.62 -21.01 5.65
C TYR A 261 5.04 -21.05 6.24
N GLU A 262 5.23 -20.53 7.44
CA GLU A 262 6.54 -20.53 8.11
C GLU A 262 7.06 -21.94 8.35
N ILE A 263 6.19 -22.86 8.75
CA ILE A 263 6.54 -24.28 8.92
C ILE A 263 6.92 -24.91 7.57
N LEU A 264 6.07 -24.73 6.54
CA LEU A 264 6.33 -25.29 5.21
C LEU A 264 7.62 -24.74 4.60
N SER A 265 7.84 -23.42 4.71
CA SER A 265 9.01 -22.78 4.12
C SER A 265 10.34 -23.29 4.69
N LYS A 266 10.36 -23.80 5.94
CA LYS A 266 11.54 -24.44 6.55
C LYS A 266 11.79 -25.86 6.03
N ALA A 267 10.77 -26.51 5.47
CA ALA A 267 10.88 -27.84 4.88
C ALA A 267 11.44 -27.81 3.45
N ILE A 268 11.61 -26.62 2.88
CA ILE A 268 12.21 -26.41 1.58
C ILE A 268 13.73 -26.55 1.70
N VAL A 269 14.30 -27.56 1.04
CA VAL A 269 15.74 -27.76 0.84
C VAL A 269 16.26 -26.91 -0.32
#